data_AF-A0A831ERH3-F1
#
_entry.id   AF-A0A831ERH3-F1
#
_cell.length_a   1.000
_cell.length_b   1.000
_cell.length_c   1.000
_cell.angle_alpha   90.00
_cell.angle_beta   90.00
_cell.angle_gamma   90.00
#
_symmetry.space_group_name_H-M   'P 1'
#
loop_
_entity.id
_entity.type
_entity.pdbx_description
1 polymer ?
#
loop_
_entity_poly.entity_id
_entity_poly.type
_entity_poly.pdbx_seq_one_letter_code
_entity_poly.pdbx_strand_id
1 'polypeptide(L)' 'MRTPEIMVQAIRAYQRSAPDDVHRYYALQPDGSFSTDTFFIEAIKP' A
#
# COMPACT_ATOMS: atom_id res chain seq x y z
N MET A 1 -8.25 -4.91 -9.01
CA MET A 1 -8.62 -3.63 -9.68
C MET A 1 -8.02 -3.61 -11.08
N ARG A 2 -8.70 -3.04 -12.08
CA ARG A 2 -8.14 -2.79 -13.43
C ARG A 2 -7.54 -1.39 -13.51
N THR A 3 -6.57 -1.09 -12.64
CA THR A 3 -5.88 0.21 -12.65
C THR A 3 -5.07 0.34 -13.94
N PRO A 4 -5.19 1.44 -14.71
CA PRO A 4 -4.38 1.67 -15.91
C PRO A 4 -2.88 1.64 -15.60
N GLU A 5 -2.08 1.09 -16.51
CA GLU A 5 -0.64 0.90 -16.31
C GLU A 5 0.11 2.19 -15.97
N ILE A 6 -0.28 3.31 -16.63
CA ILE A 6 0.32 4.62 -16.36
C ILE A 6 0.15 5.06 -14.90
N MET A 7 -0.99 4.74 -14.29
CA MET A 7 -1.26 5.06 -12.89
C MET A 7 -0.49 4.14 -11.95
N VAL A 8 -0.35 2.86 -12.30
CA VAL A 8 0.48 1.91 -11.54
C VAL A 8 1.93 2.41 -11.48
N GLN A 9 2.48 2.86 -12.60
CA GLN A 9 3.84 3.37 -12.66
C GLN A 9 4.02 4.65 -11.84
N ALA A 10 3.08 5.60 -11.94
CA ALA A 10 3.10 6.83 -11.16
C ALA A 10 3.03 6.56 -9.65
N ILE A 11 2.12 5.69 -9.22
CA ILE A 11 1.98 5.30 -7.80
C ILE A 11 3.27 4.67 -7.30
N ARG A 12 3.85 3.74 -8.04
CA ARG A 12 5.12 3.10 -7.67
C ARG A 12 6.28 4.09 -7.61
N ALA A 13 6.33 5.05 -8.52
CA ALA A 13 7.35 6.10 -8.49
C ALA A 13 7.21 6.96 -7.23
N TYR A 14 5.99 7.34 -6.88
CA TYR A 14 5.70 8.09 -5.65
C TYR A 14 6.07 7.29 -4.39
N GLN A 15 5.69 6.01 -4.32
CA GLN A 15 6.03 5.12 -3.21
C GLN A 15 7.54 4.97 -3.02
N ARG A 16 8.34 4.87 -4.10
CA ARG A 16 9.80 4.78 -4.01
C ARG A 16 10.48 6.08 -3.58
N SER A 17 9.82 7.22 -3.81
CA SER A 17 10.32 8.52 -3.34
C SER A 17 9.92 8.85 -1.90
N ALA A 18 9.20 7.95 -1.24
CA ALA A 18 8.76 8.17 0.13
C ALA A 18 9.97 8.18 1.09
N PRO A 19 9.90 8.92 2.21
CA PRO A 19 10.97 8.90 3.20
C PRO A 19 11.05 7.55 3.93
N ASP A 20 12.20 7.26 4.53
CA ASP A 20 12.50 5.95 5.15
C ASP A 20 11.52 5.56 6.27
N ASP A 21 10.98 6.54 6.99
CA ASP A 21 9.99 6.33 8.05
C ASP A 21 8.67 5.80 7.49
N VAL A 22 8.21 6.34 6.36
CA VAL A 22 7.04 5.86 5.61
C VAL A 22 7.28 4.45 5.08
N HIS A 23 8.47 4.19 4.52
CA HIS A 23 8.84 2.83 4.09
C HIS A 23 8.76 1.82 5.22
N ARG A 24 9.28 2.18 6.40
CA ARG A 24 9.28 1.31 7.57
C ARG A 24 7.88 1.13 8.15
N TYR A 25 7.13 2.21 8.34
CA TYR A 25 5.82 2.18 8.98
C TYR A 25 4.81 1.35 8.16
N TYR A 26 4.80 1.51 6.84
CA TYR A 26 3.90 0.80 5.94
C TYR A 26 4.48 -0.49 5.35
N ALA A 27 5.67 -0.91 5.79
CA ALA A 27 6.37 -2.07 5.22
C ALA A 27 6.33 -2.07 3.68
N LEU A 28 6.69 -0.94 3.05
CA LEU A 28 6.59 -0.76 1.60
C LEU A 28 7.59 -1.67 0.87
N GLN A 29 7.07 -2.51 -0.02
CA GLN A 29 7.84 -3.45 -0.82
C GLN A 29 8.15 -2.91 -2.22
N PRO A 30 9.18 -3.45 -2.91
CA PRO A 30 9.57 -2.98 -4.24
C PRO A 30 8.49 -3.06 -5.33
N ASP A 31 7.52 -3.97 -5.18
CA ASP A 31 6.40 -4.16 -6.11
C ASP A 31 5.24 -3.18 -5.88
N GLY A 32 5.31 -2.38 -4.81
CA GLY A 32 4.32 -1.42 -4.37
C GLY A 32 3.31 -1.99 -3.36
N SER A 33 3.45 -3.25 -2.95
CA SER A 33 2.69 -3.82 -1.84
C SER A 33 3.13 -3.18 -0.53
N PHE A 34 2.20 -3.10 0.42
CA PHE A 34 2.41 -2.49 1.73
C PHE A 34 1.55 -3.24 2.75
N SER A 35 1.98 -3.19 4.01
CA SER A 35 1.24 -3.74 5.14
C SER A 35 1.04 -2.68 6.20
N THR A 36 -0.01 -2.81 6.99
CA THR A 36 -0.26 -1.98 8.16
C THR A 36 -0.82 -2.88 9.24
N ASP A 37 -0.50 -2.57 10.50
CA ASP A 37 -1.06 -3.29 11.64
C ASP A 37 -2.53 -2.88 11.81
N THR A 38 -3.40 -3.44 10.97
CA THR A 38 -4.84 -3.19 10.98
C THR A 38 -5.58 -4.45 11.37
N PHE A 39 -6.22 -4.43 12.54
CA PHE A 39 -7.19 -5.44 12.93
C PHE A 39 -8.57 -5.06 12.38
N PHE A 40 -9.09 -5.85 11.45
CA PHE A 40 -10.46 -5.70 10.95
C PHE A 40 -11.39 -6.66 11.68
N ILE A 41 -12.39 -6.12 12.37
CA ILE A 41 -13.44 -6.90 13.06
C ILE A 41 -14.74 -6.69 12.28
N GLU A 42 -15.23 -7.76 11.65
CA GLU A 42 -16.55 -7.79 11.03
C GLU A 42 -17.52 -8.53 11.96
N ALA A 43 -18.53 -7.81 12.47
CA ALA A 43 -19.61 -8.41 13.24
C ALA A 43 -20.82 -8.62 12.33
N ILE A 44 -21.20 -9.88 12.11
CA ILE A 44 -22.39 -10.24 11.34
C ILE A 44 -23.48 -10.64 12.31
N LYS A 45 -24.64 -9.96 12.23
CA LYS A 45 -25.86 -10.40 12.91
C LYS A 45 -26.68 -11.26 11.93
N PRO A 46 -27.13 -12.46 12.33
CA PRO A 46 -28.03 -13.27 11.51
C PRO A 46 -29.39 -12.60 11.30
#